data_AF-A0A9D4PB01-F1
#
_entry.id   AF-A0A9D4PB01-F1
#
_cell.length_a   1.000
_cell.length_b   1.000
_cell.length_c   1.000
_cell.angle_alpha   90.00
_cell.angle_beta   90.00
_cell.angle_gamma   90.00
#
_symmetry.space_group_name_H-M   'P 1'
#
loop_
_entity.id
_entity.type
_entity.pdbx_description
1 polymer ?
#
loop_
_entity_poly.entity_id
_entity_poly.type
_entity_poly.pdbx_seq_one_letter_code
_entity_poly.pdbx_strand_id
1 'polypeptide(L)'
;MIVSIILPLIIVFGLASSTTITTAYNNDDNDVILQNKVAIQLRLYPGSSTIKLFNQNVDNNEHMNLTYKEFVSFWSNITTTDVSNTAFIIEIRINNNNDDEVQQNTVNGYIRPFDANETNGFRKIPLLNSSSQNVVGEIEVNYLIIRPTGDDFNPLSDHYISIDDIQVAGHRGTGTGIRYDLPEKFIENTISAFNYACKNGAQMIELDVQLSLDRIPVIYHDFEVQTNFVNRHKCKKHEMIKIPLKDFTLHSLQQISTNFMPHVSKNVSMFSQSFETLEQVLNYTDPNCGIDVEIKYPSQKKNLQYESELGVELNEYVDRILNILFKYGGERPMFITSFHADLCSMIRLKQNKYHVGFLTSAKHWSTDPRDFSIESAVAFAQSMMIKAIVPVVDPILTSKTTTNGRYKYIDYVKQRKLGLYLWGNKINSHQIVMNLLDNGVDLLIFDRTYYICQVCFLFAK
;
A
#
# COMPACT_ATOMS: atom_id res chain seq x y z
N MET A 1 -17.43 37.81 -1.52
CA MET A 1 -18.06 36.64 -2.17
C MET A 1 -16.92 35.78 -2.68
N ILE A 2 -16.51 34.78 -1.89
CA ILE A 2 -15.37 33.90 -2.21
C ILE A 2 -15.91 32.84 -3.16
N VAL A 3 -15.70 33.03 -4.46
CA VAL A 3 -15.99 32.02 -5.47
C VAL A 3 -14.80 31.06 -5.45
N SER A 4 -14.96 29.92 -4.76
CA SER A 4 -14.09 28.77 -4.97
C SER A 4 -14.37 28.24 -6.38
N ILE A 5 -13.50 28.60 -7.32
CA ILE A 5 -13.54 28.08 -8.68
C ILE A 5 -12.98 26.66 -8.61
N ILE A 6 -13.87 25.67 -8.74
CA ILE A 6 -13.51 24.32 -9.20
C ILE A 6 -13.03 24.51 -10.65
N LEU A 7 -11.72 24.56 -10.86
CA LEU A 7 -11.13 24.60 -12.20
C LEU A 7 -11.39 23.24 -12.90
N PRO A 8 -11.87 23.21 -14.15
CA PRO A 8 -11.78 22.03 -14.99
C PRO A 8 -10.35 22.00 -15.54
N LEU A 9 -9.38 21.61 -14.69
CA LEU A 9 -8.02 21.34 -15.16
C LEU A 9 -8.06 20.01 -15.92
N ILE A 10 -8.09 20.06 -17.24
CA ILE A 10 -7.84 18.86 -18.06
C ILE A 10 -6.33 18.75 -18.18
N ILE A 11 -5.75 17.83 -17.41
CA ILE A 11 -4.34 17.45 -17.56
C ILE A 11 -4.27 16.34 -18.59
N VAL A 12 -3.64 16.61 -19.73
CA VAL A 12 -3.40 15.60 -20.76
C VAL A 12 -1.94 15.15 -20.66
N PHE A 13 -1.73 13.85 -20.48
CA PHE A 13 -0.41 13.24 -20.56
C PHE A 13 -0.21 12.68 -21.96
N GLY A 14 0.72 13.28 -22.71
CA GLY A 14 1.13 12.81 -24.03
C GLY A 14 2.53 12.21 -23.99
N LEU A 15 2.73 11.11 -24.72
CA LEU A 15 4.06 10.60 -25.07
C LEU A 15 4.64 11.47 -26.20
N ALA A 16 5.85 11.99 -26.05
CA ALA A 16 6.56 12.68 -27.11
C ALA A 16 7.22 11.65 -28.04
N SER A 17 6.42 10.91 -28.82
CA SER A 17 6.91 10.09 -29.94
C SER A 17 6.08 10.40 -31.18
N SER A 18 6.66 10.26 -32.38
CA SER A 18 6.00 10.50 -33.67
C SER A 18 4.93 9.47 -34.03
N THR A 19 4.28 8.88 -33.04
CA THR A 19 3.23 7.87 -33.18
C THR A 19 2.02 8.32 -32.40
N THR A 20 1.03 8.79 -33.14
CA THR A 20 -0.29 9.21 -32.67
C THR A 20 -0.94 8.09 -31.85
N ILE A 21 -1.12 8.30 -30.54
CA ILE A 21 -2.04 7.48 -29.75
C ILE A 21 -3.25 8.36 -29.43
N THR A 22 -4.29 8.19 -30.23
CA THR A 22 -5.64 8.64 -29.92
C THR A 22 -6.12 7.94 -28.66
N THR A 23 -6.48 8.71 -27.63
CA THR A 23 -7.28 8.22 -26.50
C THR A 23 -8.68 7.90 -27.02
N ALA A 24 -8.86 6.69 -27.56
CA ALA A 24 -10.16 6.09 -27.80
C ALA A 24 -10.37 5.02 -26.73
N TYR A 25 -11.29 5.28 -25.79
CA TYR A 25 -11.96 4.23 -25.05
C TYR A 25 -12.80 3.43 -26.05
N ASN A 26 -12.20 2.40 -26.66
CA ASN A 26 -12.96 1.37 -27.36
C ASN A 26 -13.31 0.28 -26.34
N ASN A 27 -14.61 -0.02 -26.24
CA ASN A 27 -15.21 -1.05 -25.37
C ASN A 27 -14.94 -2.49 -25.85
N ASP A 28 -13.74 -2.78 -26.34
CA ASP A 28 -13.37 -4.15 -26.67
C ASP A 28 -12.47 -4.68 -25.54
N ASP A 29 -13.07 -5.51 -24.67
CA ASP A 29 -12.44 -6.22 -23.55
C ASP A 29 -11.34 -7.23 -23.96
N ASN A 30 -10.95 -7.23 -25.23
CA ASN A 30 -9.93 -8.13 -25.77
C ASN A 30 -8.68 -7.30 -26.15
N ASP A 31 -7.56 -7.64 -25.52
CA ASP A 31 -6.17 -7.25 -25.86
C ASP A 31 -5.50 -6.07 -25.12
N VAL A 32 -5.76 -5.85 -23.83
CA VAL A 32 -4.78 -5.15 -22.96
C VAL A 32 -3.78 -6.15 -22.38
N ILE A 33 -3.03 -6.86 -23.23
CA ILE A 33 -1.90 -7.64 -22.76
C ILE A 33 -0.78 -6.65 -22.38
N LEU A 34 -0.40 -6.61 -21.10
CA LEU A 34 0.82 -5.93 -20.66
C LEU A 34 2.02 -6.80 -21.00
N GLN A 35 2.34 -6.85 -22.29
CA GLN A 35 3.57 -7.48 -22.76
C GLN A 35 4.75 -6.62 -22.37
N ASN A 36 5.73 -7.15 -21.63
CA ASN A 36 7.05 -6.55 -21.41
C ASN A 36 7.01 -5.01 -21.38
N LYS A 37 6.22 -4.46 -20.47
CA LYS A 37 5.97 -3.02 -20.39
C LYS A 37 6.41 -2.52 -19.03
N VAL A 38 7.19 -1.45 -19.04
CA VAL A 38 7.47 -0.68 -17.84
C VAL A 38 6.25 0.20 -17.61
N ALA A 39 5.61 0.06 -16.45
CA ALA A 39 4.59 1.02 -16.06
C ALA A 39 5.26 2.21 -15.39
N ILE A 40 4.93 3.41 -15.83
CA ILE A 40 5.27 4.63 -15.12
C ILE A 40 4.00 5.19 -14.50
N GLN A 41 4.06 5.48 -13.21
CA GLN A 41 3.06 6.24 -12.50
C GLN A 41 3.65 7.59 -12.15
N LEU A 42 2.91 8.65 -12.40
CA LEU A 42 3.29 10.01 -12.15
C LEU A 42 2.16 10.70 -11.38
N ARG A 43 2.52 11.56 -10.44
CA ARG A 43 1.63 11.96 -9.34
C ARG A 43 1.85 13.40 -8.92
N LEU A 44 0.76 14.10 -8.67
CA LEU A 44 0.73 15.45 -8.14
C LEU A 44 0.09 15.41 -6.75
N TYR A 45 0.85 15.77 -5.72
CA TYR A 45 0.38 15.74 -4.33
C TYR A 45 0.07 17.15 -3.81
N PRO A 46 -0.99 17.31 -2.99
CA PRO A 46 -1.26 18.56 -2.26
C PRO A 46 -0.06 19.04 -1.43
N GLY A 47 0.25 20.34 -1.49
CA GLY A 47 1.26 20.97 -0.62
C GLY A 47 2.64 21.11 -1.25
N SER A 48 3.58 20.21 -0.92
CA SER A 48 4.99 20.28 -1.38
C SER A 48 5.13 20.24 -2.90
N SER A 49 4.16 19.60 -3.58
CA SER A 49 4.15 19.43 -5.03
C SER A 49 3.17 20.37 -5.74
N THR A 50 3.28 21.66 -5.44
CA THR A 50 2.40 22.72 -5.92
C THR A 50 2.78 23.18 -7.33
N ILE A 51 1.78 23.38 -8.19
CA ILE A 51 1.95 24.30 -9.33
C ILE A 51 2.13 25.69 -8.74
N LYS A 52 3.32 26.25 -8.92
CA LYS A 52 3.63 27.63 -8.56
C LYS A 52 3.62 28.43 -9.84
N LEU A 53 2.68 29.37 -9.98
CA LEU A 53 2.71 30.30 -11.11
C LEU A 53 3.46 31.57 -10.68
N PHE A 54 4.44 31.97 -11.49
CA PHE A 54 5.16 33.24 -11.34
C PHE A 54 4.32 34.34 -11.96
N ASN A 55 3.82 35.27 -11.14
CA ASN A 55 3.07 36.41 -11.64
C ASN A 55 4.04 37.35 -12.39
N GLN A 56 3.75 37.69 -13.64
CA GLN A 56 4.60 38.61 -14.42
C GLN A 56 4.22 40.10 -14.25
N ASN A 57 3.18 40.45 -13.47
CA ASN A 57 2.60 41.80 -13.48
C ASN A 57 2.48 42.51 -12.11
N VAL A 58 3.26 42.17 -11.09
CA VAL A 58 3.27 42.95 -9.84
C VAL A 58 4.69 43.07 -9.31
N ASP A 59 5.13 44.30 -9.00
CA ASP A 59 6.43 44.65 -8.39
C ASP A 59 6.71 44.00 -7.02
N ASN A 60 5.85 43.08 -6.58
CA ASN A 60 6.02 42.26 -5.39
C ASN A 60 5.97 40.79 -5.84
N ASN A 61 7.01 40.02 -5.51
CA ASN A 61 7.14 38.57 -5.74
C ASN A 61 6.03 37.75 -5.05
N GLU A 62 4.77 37.93 -5.44
CA GLU A 62 3.63 37.16 -4.94
C GLU A 62 3.41 35.96 -5.86
N HIS A 63 3.71 34.77 -5.33
CA HIS A 63 3.45 33.49 -5.99
C HIS A 63 1.97 33.12 -5.84
N MET A 64 1.27 32.82 -6.95
CA MET A 64 -0.01 32.12 -6.87
C MET A 64 0.26 30.63 -6.67
N ASN A 65 -0.08 30.12 -5.48
CA ASN A 65 -0.09 28.70 -5.20
C ASN A 65 -1.46 28.12 -5.57
N LEU A 66 -1.54 27.24 -6.57
CA LEU A 66 -2.72 26.41 -6.76
C LEU A 66 -2.69 25.29 -5.71
N THR A 67 -3.35 25.52 -4.57
CA THR A 67 -3.49 24.49 -3.53
C THR A 67 -4.55 23.49 -3.94
N TYR A 68 -4.10 22.33 -4.45
CA TYR A 68 -4.96 21.18 -4.66
C TYR A 68 -5.41 20.62 -3.30
N LYS A 69 -6.71 20.34 -3.15
CA LYS A 69 -7.23 19.55 -2.01
C LYS A 69 -7.12 18.05 -2.27
N GLU A 70 -6.92 17.66 -3.52
CA GLU A 70 -6.97 16.29 -4.03
C GLU A 70 -5.63 15.94 -4.69
N PHE A 71 -5.21 14.67 -4.63
CA PHE A 71 -4.05 14.20 -5.39
C PHE A 71 -4.49 13.78 -6.80
N VAL A 72 -3.63 13.99 -7.80
CA VAL A 72 -3.83 13.48 -9.16
C VAL A 72 -2.79 12.40 -9.42
N SER A 73 -3.22 11.23 -9.86
CA SER A 73 -2.34 10.13 -10.25
C SER A 73 -2.68 9.68 -11.66
N PHE A 74 -1.65 9.45 -12.46
CA PHE A 74 -1.76 8.92 -13.80
C PHE A 74 -0.71 7.84 -13.96
N TRP A 75 -1.07 6.77 -14.66
CA TRP A 75 -0.10 5.74 -14.98
C TRP A 75 -0.29 5.28 -16.42
N SER A 76 0.81 4.89 -17.04
CA SER A 76 0.84 4.42 -18.41
C SER A 76 1.92 3.36 -18.58
N ASN A 77 1.75 2.51 -19.59
CA ASN A 77 2.69 1.47 -19.93
C ASN A 77 3.53 1.89 -21.12
N ILE A 78 4.83 1.64 -21.03
CA ILE A 78 5.81 1.97 -22.06
C ILE A 78 6.52 0.67 -22.42
N THR A 79 6.71 0.43 -23.71
CA THR A 79 7.44 -0.75 -24.20
C THR A 79 8.84 -0.79 -23.58
N THR A 80 9.23 -1.93 -23.01
CA THR A 80 10.51 -2.08 -22.30
C THR A 80 11.70 -1.93 -23.23
N THR A 81 12.40 -0.80 -23.05
CA THR A 81 13.85 -0.53 -23.23
C THR A 81 14.09 0.98 -23.13
N ASP A 82 13.03 1.79 -23.22
CA ASP A 82 13.17 3.20 -23.58
C ASP A 82 12.78 4.22 -22.52
N VAL A 83 12.61 3.86 -21.24
CA VAL A 83 12.34 4.88 -20.21
C VAL A 83 13.44 5.95 -20.18
N SER A 84 14.68 5.55 -20.51
CA SER A 84 15.83 6.44 -20.63
C SER A 84 15.88 7.26 -21.93
N ASN A 85 15.01 7.00 -22.91
CA ASN A 85 14.83 7.88 -24.07
C ASN A 85 13.38 8.38 -24.25
N THR A 86 12.48 8.07 -23.32
CA THR A 86 11.09 8.53 -23.33
C THR A 86 10.96 9.81 -22.52
N ALA A 87 10.57 10.90 -23.17
CA ALA A 87 10.18 12.14 -22.51
C ALA A 87 8.66 12.21 -22.35
N PHE A 88 8.19 12.83 -21.26
CA PHE A 88 6.77 13.05 -21.00
C PHE A 88 6.47 14.54 -21.03
N ILE A 89 5.29 14.88 -21.53
CA ILE A 89 4.80 16.25 -21.51
C ILE A 89 3.56 16.29 -20.63
N ILE A 90 3.55 17.24 -19.69
CA ILE A 90 2.39 17.64 -18.94
C ILE A 90 1.83 18.88 -19.60
N GLU A 91 0.68 18.76 -20.26
CA GLU A 91 -0.06 19.90 -20.78
C GLU A 91 -1.18 20.28 -19.80
N ILE A 92 -1.18 21.52 -19.33
CA ILE A 92 -2.21 22.08 -18.46
C ILE A 92 -2.92 23.18 -19.22
N ARG A 93 -4.23 22.99 -19.42
CA ARG A 93 -5.12 23.99 -20.03
C ARG A 93 -5.83 24.77 -18.93
N ILE A 94 -5.63 26.09 -18.94
CA ILE A 94 -6.26 27.02 -17.99
C ILE A 94 -7.37 27.76 -18.75
N ASN A 95 -8.61 27.51 -18.33
CA ASN A 95 -9.78 28.21 -18.85
C ASN A 95 -10.07 29.41 -17.95
N ASN A 96 -9.92 30.63 -18.47
CA ASN A 96 -10.39 31.83 -17.79
C ASN A 96 -11.86 32.07 -18.16
N ASN A 97 -12.77 31.82 -17.22
CA ASN A 97 -14.17 32.21 -17.36
C ASN A 97 -14.31 33.69 -16.96
N ASN A 98 -13.85 34.60 -17.82
CA ASN A 98 -14.30 35.99 -17.79
C ASN A 98 -15.14 36.22 -19.05
N ASP A 99 -16.28 36.87 -18.86
CA ASP A 99 -17.33 37.02 -19.87
C ASP A 99 -16.80 37.53 -21.23
N ASP A 100 -17.27 36.86 -22.30
CA ASP A 100 -17.20 37.18 -23.73
C ASP A 100 -16.01 36.72 -24.61
N GLU A 101 -14.89 36.21 -24.09
CA GLU A 101 -13.89 35.46 -24.90
C GLU A 101 -13.20 34.35 -24.08
N VAL A 102 -13.30 33.09 -24.55
CA VAL A 102 -12.54 31.97 -23.97
C VAL A 102 -11.07 32.10 -24.38
N GLN A 103 -10.27 32.86 -23.62
CA GLN A 103 -8.83 32.78 -23.73
C GLN A 103 -8.35 31.49 -23.05
N GLN A 104 -8.00 30.51 -23.88
CA GLN A 104 -7.41 29.25 -23.42
C GLN A 104 -5.90 29.40 -23.32
N ASN A 105 -5.39 29.54 -22.10
CA ASN A 105 -3.95 29.57 -21.85
C ASN A 105 -3.44 28.15 -21.61
N THR A 106 -2.50 27.72 -22.45
CA THR A 106 -1.87 26.39 -22.34
C THR A 106 -0.46 26.54 -21.78
N VAL A 107 -0.15 25.77 -20.74
CA VAL A 107 1.20 25.69 -20.16
C VAL A 107 1.73 24.26 -20.20
N ASN A 108 3.00 24.11 -20.57
CA ASN A 108 3.64 22.83 -20.81
C ASN A 108 4.79 22.61 -19.83
N GLY A 109 4.83 21.44 -19.21
CA GLY A 109 5.97 20.93 -18.44
C GLY A 109 6.60 19.73 -19.14
N TYR A 110 7.92 19.74 -19.31
CA TYR A 110 8.65 18.65 -19.97
C TYR A 110 9.42 17.82 -18.93
N ILE A 111 9.01 16.57 -18.75
CA ILE A 111 9.72 15.60 -17.92
C ILE A 111 10.81 14.96 -18.77
N ARG A 112 12.06 15.15 -18.36
CA ARG A 112 13.20 14.50 -18.99
C ARG A 112 13.14 12.98 -18.78
N PRO A 113 13.74 12.19 -19.69
CA PRO A 113 13.85 10.75 -19.51
C PRO A 113 14.47 10.36 -18.16
N PHE A 114 14.11 9.18 -17.67
CA PHE A 114 14.60 8.66 -16.39
C PHE A 114 15.78 7.72 -16.59
N ASP A 115 16.72 7.73 -15.65
CA ASP A 115 17.83 6.77 -15.69
C ASP A 115 17.31 5.34 -15.51
N ALA A 116 18.02 4.38 -16.12
CA ALA A 116 17.60 2.98 -16.14
C ALA A 116 17.45 2.34 -14.75
N ASN A 117 18.10 2.91 -13.72
CA ASN A 117 18.07 2.44 -12.34
C ASN A 117 17.10 3.22 -11.43
N GLU A 118 16.44 4.26 -11.95
CA GLU A 118 15.49 5.02 -11.15
C GLU A 118 14.20 4.23 -10.91
N THR A 119 13.65 4.34 -9.70
CA THR A 119 12.40 3.66 -9.36
C THR A 119 11.35 4.64 -8.87
N ASN A 120 11.69 5.52 -7.94
CA ASN A 120 10.75 6.50 -7.44
C ASN A 120 11.49 7.76 -6.99
N GLY A 121 10.74 8.86 -6.92
CA GLY A 121 11.27 10.14 -6.53
C GLY A 121 10.35 11.26 -6.99
N PHE A 122 10.91 12.46 -7.13
CA PHE A 122 10.20 13.59 -7.71
C PHE A 122 11.08 14.37 -8.69
N ARG A 123 10.43 15.11 -9.58
CA ARG A 123 11.06 16.05 -10.51
C ARG A 123 10.39 17.41 -10.39
N LYS A 124 11.19 18.46 -10.25
CA LYS A 124 10.74 19.85 -10.38
C LYS A 124 10.91 20.28 -11.84
N ILE A 125 9.82 20.70 -12.45
CA ILE A 125 9.71 20.94 -13.88
C ILE A 125 9.22 22.37 -14.08
N PRO A 126 9.95 23.23 -14.82
CA PRO A 126 9.46 24.54 -15.18
C PRO A 126 8.25 24.41 -16.11
N LEU A 127 7.24 25.26 -15.89
CA LEU A 127 6.07 25.38 -16.75
C LEU A 127 6.29 26.53 -17.74
N LEU A 128 6.18 26.22 -19.03
CA LEU A 128 6.34 27.17 -20.12
C LEU A 128 4.99 27.53 -20.71
N ASN A 129 4.72 28.82 -20.91
CA ASN A 129 3.54 29.23 -21.68
C ASN A 129 3.70 28.79 -23.14
N SER A 130 2.70 28.11 -23.69
CA SER A 130 2.80 27.53 -25.04
C SER A 130 2.98 28.60 -26.13
N SER A 131 2.44 29.80 -25.94
CA SER A 131 2.50 30.89 -26.93
C SER A 131 3.78 31.72 -26.79
N SER A 132 4.14 32.13 -25.57
CA SER A 132 5.29 33.01 -25.34
C SER A 132 6.61 32.28 -25.06
N GLN A 133 6.57 30.98 -24.76
CA GLN A 133 7.70 30.17 -24.31
C GLN A 133 8.39 30.67 -23.03
N ASN A 134 7.80 31.66 -22.35
CA ASN A 134 8.30 32.17 -21.09
C ASN A 134 7.99 31.17 -19.96
N VAL A 135 8.91 31.06 -19.00
CA VAL A 135 8.67 30.34 -17.76
C VAL A 135 7.61 31.09 -16.96
N VAL A 136 6.46 30.45 -16.77
CA VAL A 136 5.33 30.99 -16.02
C VAL A 136 5.12 30.27 -14.70
N GLY A 137 5.91 29.24 -14.40
CA GLY A 137 5.81 28.52 -13.15
C GLY A 137 6.73 27.33 -12.99
N GLU A 138 6.49 26.56 -11.93
CA GLU A 138 7.12 25.27 -11.64
C GLU A 138 6.06 24.27 -11.18
N ILE A 139 6.19 23.01 -11.57
CA ILE A 139 5.41 21.89 -11.06
C ILE A 139 6.37 20.82 -10.51
N GLU A 140 6.02 20.21 -9.38
CA GLU A 140 6.73 19.05 -8.87
C GLU A 140 5.89 17.79 -9.13
N VAL A 141 6.50 16.80 -9.76
CA VAL A 141 5.86 15.55 -10.16
C VAL A 141 6.56 14.39 -9.45
N ASN A 142 5.82 13.66 -8.64
CA ASN A 142 6.30 12.41 -8.04
C ASN A 142 6.17 11.29 -9.06
N TYR A 143 7.14 10.38 -9.14
CA TYR A 143 7.12 9.27 -10.09
C TYR A 143 7.35 7.93 -9.41
N LEU A 144 6.90 6.86 -10.07
CA LEU A 144 7.15 5.47 -9.74
C LEU A 144 7.31 4.68 -11.05
N ILE A 145 8.37 3.91 -11.17
CA ILE A 145 8.74 3.10 -12.32
C ILE A 145 8.66 1.63 -11.89
N ILE A 146 7.72 0.91 -12.51
CA ILE A 146 7.38 -0.46 -12.18
C ILE A 146 7.82 -1.34 -13.35
N ARG A 147 8.81 -2.18 -13.08
CA ARG A 147 9.36 -3.14 -14.06
C ARG A 147 8.64 -4.48 -13.90
N PRO A 148 8.43 -5.26 -14.97
CA PRO A 148 7.79 -6.57 -14.85
C PRO A 148 8.68 -7.57 -14.08
N THR A 149 8.06 -8.55 -13.43
CA THR A 149 8.72 -9.56 -12.56
C THR A 149 9.01 -10.89 -13.26
N GLY A 150 8.58 -11.04 -14.51
CA GLY A 150 8.65 -12.30 -15.25
C GLY A 150 7.93 -12.20 -16.60
N ASP A 151 7.35 -13.31 -17.05
CA ASP A 151 6.63 -13.40 -18.32
C ASP A 151 5.36 -12.53 -18.36
N ASP A 152 4.90 -12.27 -19.58
CA ASP A 152 3.76 -11.40 -19.87
C ASP A 152 2.48 -11.85 -19.16
N PHE A 153 1.76 -10.92 -18.54
CA PHE A 153 0.43 -11.17 -18.01
C PHE A 153 -0.52 -10.00 -18.33
N ASN A 154 -1.81 -10.30 -18.44
CA ASN A 154 -2.84 -9.27 -18.58
C ASN A 154 -3.32 -8.87 -17.16
N PRO A 155 -3.09 -7.62 -16.70
CA PRO A 155 -3.56 -7.17 -15.39
C PRO A 155 -5.09 -7.08 -15.33
N LEU A 156 -5.77 -7.02 -16.48
CA LEU A 156 -7.23 -6.99 -16.61
C LEU A 156 -7.83 -8.39 -16.72
N SER A 157 -7.04 -9.46 -16.84
CA SER A 157 -7.60 -10.81 -16.83
C SER A 157 -8.00 -11.22 -15.42
N ASP A 158 -9.19 -11.80 -15.27
CA ASP A 158 -9.75 -12.26 -13.99
C ASP A 158 -9.21 -13.63 -13.54
N HIS A 159 -7.89 -13.85 -13.59
CA HIS A 159 -7.27 -15.13 -13.19
C HIS A 159 -6.88 -15.15 -11.70
N TYR A 160 -7.76 -14.63 -10.85
CA TYR A 160 -7.53 -14.59 -9.40
C TYR A 160 -7.99 -15.86 -8.71
N ILE A 161 -7.22 -16.31 -7.73
CA ILE A 161 -7.73 -17.27 -6.74
C ILE A 161 -8.72 -16.51 -5.85
N SER A 162 -9.98 -16.93 -5.86
CA SER A 162 -11.05 -16.24 -5.10
C SER A 162 -10.84 -16.38 -3.59
N ILE A 163 -11.22 -15.31 -2.88
CA ILE A 163 -11.28 -15.23 -1.41
C ILE A 163 -12.69 -14.86 -0.94
N ASP A 164 -13.71 -14.91 -1.81
CA ASP A 164 -15.04 -14.35 -1.53
C ASP A 164 -15.78 -15.07 -0.39
N ASP A 165 -15.42 -16.33 -0.10
CA ASP A 165 -15.99 -17.14 0.99
C ASP A 165 -15.25 -16.96 2.35
N ILE A 166 -14.25 -16.08 2.41
CA ILE A 166 -13.42 -15.85 3.60
C ILE A 166 -13.89 -14.57 4.30
N GLN A 167 -14.38 -14.70 5.53
CA GLN A 167 -14.92 -13.59 6.32
C GLN A 167 -14.13 -13.29 7.60
N VAL A 168 -13.36 -14.26 8.10
CA VAL A 168 -12.62 -14.11 9.36
C VAL A 168 -11.16 -14.52 9.22
N ALA A 169 -10.27 -13.62 9.63
CA ALA A 169 -8.84 -13.80 9.62
C ALA A 169 -8.21 -13.57 11.00
N GLY A 170 -7.23 -14.40 11.33
CA GLY A 170 -6.42 -14.24 12.53
C GLY A 170 -5.24 -13.30 12.32
N HIS A 171 -5.26 -12.14 12.98
CA HIS A 171 -4.16 -11.16 12.95
C HIS A 171 -2.87 -11.83 13.45
N ARG A 172 -1.80 -11.86 12.66
CA ARG A 172 -0.52 -12.54 12.98
C ARG A 172 -0.70 -13.96 13.51
N GLY A 173 -1.73 -14.66 13.01
CA GLY A 173 -2.22 -15.93 13.54
C GLY A 173 -3.14 -15.76 14.75
N THR A 174 -2.58 -15.66 15.95
CA THR A 174 -3.37 -15.60 17.19
C THR A 174 -3.39 -14.22 17.83
N GLY A 175 -3.02 -13.18 17.12
CA GLY A 175 -2.99 -11.81 17.59
C GLY A 175 -1.65 -11.36 18.11
N THR A 176 -1.62 -10.09 18.50
CA THR A 176 -0.42 -9.34 18.86
C THR A 176 0.33 -9.93 20.07
N GLY A 177 1.64 -10.08 19.93
CA GLY A 177 2.57 -10.51 20.98
C GLY A 177 2.43 -11.96 21.39
N ILE A 178 2.54 -12.21 22.70
CA ILE A 178 2.40 -13.54 23.30
C ILE A 178 1.00 -13.70 23.89
N ARG A 179 0.28 -14.72 23.46
CA ARG A 179 -1.07 -15.04 23.93
C ARG A 179 -1.06 -15.88 25.18
N TYR A 180 -0.80 -15.25 26.33
CA TYR A 180 -0.79 -15.90 27.64
C TYR A 180 -2.12 -16.51 28.07
N ASP A 181 -3.21 -16.08 27.44
CA ASP A 181 -4.56 -16.61 27.66
C ASP A 181 -4.83 -17.93 26.92
N LEU A 182 -3.92 -18.37 26.05
CA LEU A 182 -4.02 -19.62 25.30
C LEU A 182 -3.12 -20.73 25.89
N PRO A 183 -3.47 -22.02 25.72
CA PRO A 183 -2.79 -23.14 26.39
C PRO A 183 -1.28 -23.22 26.13
N GLU A 184 -0.84 -22.96 24.90
CA GLU A 184 0.56 -23.09 24.47
C GLU A 184 1.31 -21.76 24.40
N LYS A 185 0.66 -20.65 24.81
CA LYS A 185 1.26 -19.30 24.79
C LYS A 185 1.86 -18.93 23.44
N PHE A 186 1.04 -19.07 22.39
CA PHE A 186 1.44 -18.80 21.01
C PHE A 186 2.01 -17.38 20.87
N ILE A 187 3.03 -17.28 20.03
CA ILE A 187 3.73 -16.04 19.69
C ILE A 187 3.23 -15.61 18.31
N GLU A 188 2.92 -14.33 18.14
CA GLU A 188 2.56 -13.77 16.84
C GLU A 188 3.55 -14.14 15.72
N ASN A 189 3.06 -14.22 14.49
CA ASN A 189 3.90 -14.42 13.31
C ASN A 189 4.71 -15.73 13.37
N THR A 190 4.11 -16.81 13.91
CA THR A 190 4.72 -18.15 13.95
C THR A 190 3.78 -19.22 13.36
N ILE A 191 4.34 -20.26 12.73
CA ILE A 191 3.61 -21.41 12.17
C ILE A 191 2.72 -22.07 13.21
N SER A 192 3.17 -22.17 14.47
CA SER A 192 2.36 -22.72 15.55
C SER A 192 1.12 -21.88 15.83
N ALA A 193 1.26 -20.55 15.86
CA ALA A 193 0.14 -19.63 16.00
C ALA A 193 -0.80 -19.68 14.79
N PHE A 194 -0.27 -19.73 13.57
CA PHE A 194 -1.07 -19.85 12.35
C PHE A 194 -1.92 -21.12 12.36
N ASN A 195 -1.28 -22.28 12.55
CA ASN A 195 -1.98 -23.56 12.60
C ASN A 195 -3.01 -23.63 13.73
N TYR A 196 -2.72 -23.04 14.89
CA TYR A 196 -3.69 -22.96 15.98
C TYR A 196 -4.89 -22.09 15.60
N ALA A 197 -4.68 -20.91 14.99
CA ALA A 197 -5.76 -20.03 14.57
C ALA A 197 -6.69 -20.73 13.57
N CYS A 198 -6.13 -21.36 12.54
CA CYS A 198 -6.91 -22.06 11.51
C CYS A 198 -7.70 -23.24 12.11
N LYS A 199 -7.04 -24.05 12.97
CA LYS A 199 -7.71 -25.16 13.69
C LYS A 199 -8.87 -24.70 14.57
N ASN A 200 -8.86 -23.45 15.02
CA ASN A 200 -9.91 -22.86 15.86
C ASN A 200 -10.88 -21.95 15.07
N GLY A 201 -10.95 -22.11 13.76
CA GLY A 201 -11.98 -21.50 12.92
C GLY A 201 -11.59 -20.18 12.25
N ALA A 202 -10.34 -19.75 12.31
CA ALA A 202 -9.88 -18.73 11.36
C ALA A 202 -9.88 -19.34 9.94
N GLN A 203 -10.51 -18.68 8.97
CA GLN A 203 -10.49 -19.14 7.57
C GLN A 203 -9.21 -18.69 6.85
N MET A 204 -8.61 -17.61 7.36
CA MET A 204 -7.38 -17.02 6.88
C MET A 204 -6.53 -16.58 8.08
N ILE A 205 -5.22 -16.48 7.89
CA ILE A 205 -4.33 -15.78 8.82
C ILE A 205 -3.74 -14.57 8.13
N GLU A 206 -3.47 -13.53 8.88
CA GLU A 206 -2.66 -12.40 8.42
C GLU A 206 -1.23 -12.59 8.95
N LEU A 207 -0.25 -12.16 8.17
CA LEU A 207 1.17 -12.18 8.54
C LEU A 207 1.91 -10.98 7.97
N ASP A 208 3.03 -10.63 8.63
CA ASP A 208 3.92 -9.57 8.22
C ASP A 208 5.17 -10.12 7.51
N VAL A 209 5.48 -9.66 6.30
CA VAL A 209 6.70 -10.07 5.58
C VAL A 209 7.63 -8.90 5.28
N GLN A 210 8.93 -9.14 5.52
CA GLN A 210 10.04 -8.22 5.23
C GLN A 210 11.23 -8.97 4.61
N LEU A 211 12.15 -8.26 3.93
CA LEU A 211 13.41 -8.88 3.47
C LEU A 211 14.54 -8.71 4.49
N SER A 212 15.26 -9.81 4.74
CA SER A 212 16.56 -9.83 5.43
C SER A 212 17.69 -9.25 4.55
N LEU A 213 18.89 -9.11 5.13
CA LEU A 213 20.10 -8.63 4.43
C LEU A 213 20.45 -9.48 3.20
N ASP A 214 20.28 -10.80 3.32
CA ASP A 214 20.47 -11.79 2.26
C ASP A 214 19.24 -11.94 1.34
N ARG A 215 18.29 -10.99 1.41
CA ARG A 215 17.10 -10.87 0.55
C ARG A 215 16.13 -12.04 0.67
N ILE A 216 16.07 -12.66 1.84
CA ILE A 216 15.13 -13.74 2.13
C ILE A 216 13.88 -13.13 2.77
N PRO A 217 12.66 -13.44 2.28
CA PRO A 217 11.44 -13.01 2.94
C PRO A 217 11.26 -13.68 4.30
N VAL A 218 11.28 -12.88 5.36
CA VAL A 218 11.16 -13.27 6.77
C VAL A 218 9.84 -12.75 7.33
N ILE A 219 9.19 -13.56 8.16
CA ILE A 219 7.94 -13.23 8.80
C ILE A 219 8.22 -12.52 10.13
N TYR A 220 7.96 -11.22 10.18
CA TYR A 220 8.21 -10.37 11.34
C TYR A 220 7.57 -8.98 11.19
N HIS A 221 6.96 -8.48 12.26
CA HIS A 221 6.23 -7.20 12.24
C HIS A 221 7.13 -5.96 12.29
N ASP A 222 8.03 -5.85 13.26
CA ASP A 222 8.75 -4.60 13.49
C ASP A 222 9.89 -4.41 12.47
N PHE A 223 10.19 -3.17 12.07
CA PHE A 223 11.34 -2.90 11.19
C PHE A 223 12.70 -3.05 11.90
N GLU A 224 12.70 -3.13 13.23
CA GLU A 224 13.90 -3.23 14.07
C GLU A 224 13.83 -4.47 14.95
N VAL A 225 14.92 -5.22 15.03
CA VAL A 225 15.09 -6.32 15.99
C VAL A 225 15.88 -5.80 17.18
N GLN A 226 15.39 -6.07 18.39
CA GLN A 226 16.05 -5.67 19.62
C GLN A 226 16.84 -6.85 20.20
N THR A 227 18.16 -6.70 20.33
CA THR A 227 19.06 -7.77 20.79
C THR A 227 20.03 -7.30 21.88
N ASN A 228 20.51 -8.26 22.67
CA ASN A 228 21.56 -8.06 23.67
C ASN A 228 22.92 -8.28 23.01
N PHE A 229 23.78 -7.25 22.96
CA PHE A 229 25.18 -7.47 22.58
C PHE A 229 25.98 -7.95 23.80
N VAL A 230 26.49 -9.18 23.75
CA VAL A 230 27.50 -9.63 24.73
C VAL A 230 28.86 -9.15 24.23
N ASN A 231 29.30 -7.98 24.70
CA ASN A 231 30.66 -7.53 24.46
C ASN A 231 31.63 -8.44 25.23
N ARG A 232 32.33 -9.35 24.53
CA ARG A 232 33.29 -10.31 25.12
C ARG A 232 34.40 -9.65 25.95
N HIS A 233 34.63 -8.33 25.80
CA HIS A 233 35.70 -7.61 26.50
C HIS A 233 35.24 -6.62 27.59
N LYS A 234 33.94 -6.39 27.78
CA LYS A 234 33.42 -5.57 28.88
C LYS A 234 32.07 -6.11 29.39
N CYS A 235 32.14 -7.02 30.36
CA CYS A 235 31.01 -7.27 31.25
C CYS A 235 30.74 -6.00 32.08
N LYS A 236 29.55 -5.40 31.96
CA LYS A 236 28.73 -4.88 33.10
C LYS A 236 27.48 -4.06 32.76
N LYS A 237 27.03 -3.94 31.50
CA LYS A 237 25.66 -3.52 31.20
C LYS A 237 25.18 -4.20 29.91
N HIS A 238 24.04 -4.90 29.98
CA HIS A 238 23.30 -5.28 28.79
C HIS A 238 22.69 -3.99 28.23
N GLU A 239 23.39 -3.31 27.33
CA GLU A 239 22.77 -2.26 26.54
C GLU A 239 21.98 -2.94 25.43
N MET A 240 20.66 -2.73 25.47
CA MET A 240 19.79 -3.16 24.41
C MET A 240 20.04 -2.29 23.17
N ILE A 241 20.36 -2.92 22.05
CA ILE A 241 20.55 -2.22 20.77
C ILE A 241 19.38 -2.59 19.86
N LYS A 242 18.88 -1.58 19.14
CA LYS A 242 17.91 -1.72 18.06
C LYS A 242 18.69 -1.73 16.75
N ILE A 243 18.51 -2.77 15.95
CA ILE A 243 19.17 -2.93 14.66
C ILE A 243 18.07 -3.20 13.63
N PRO A 244 18.04 -2.50 12.48
CA PRO A 244 17.08 -2.77 11.42
C PRO A 244 17.10 -4.24 10.99
N LEU A 245 15.93 -4.84 10.77
CA LEU A 245 15.82 -6.24 10.32
C LEU A 245 16.59 -6.48 9.01
N LYS A 246 16.56 -5.49 8.11
CA LYS A 246 17.29 -5.50 6.83
C LYS A 246 18.81 -5.66 6.97
N ASP A 247 19.37 -5.43 8.15
CA ASP A 247 20.81 -5.51 8.40
C ASP A 247 21.24 -6.88 8.99
N PHE A 248 20.29 -7.81 9.15
CA PHE A 248 20.57 -9.18 9.56
C PHE A 248 20.39 -10.18 8.41
N THR A 249 21.31 -11.13 8.30
CA THR A 249 21.06 -12.36 7.51
C THR A 249 20.01 -13.22 8.19
N LEU A 250 19.30 -14.07 7.44
CA LEU A 250 18.37 -15.05 8.04
C LEU A 250 19.06 -15.90 9.12
N HIS A 251 20.26 -16.38 8.84
CA HIS A 251 21.02 -17.19 9.79
C HIS A 251 21.28 -16.43 11.09
N SER A 252 21.64 -15.14 11.01
CA SER A 252 21.81 -14.31 12.21
C SER A 252 20.50 -14.13 12.96
N LEU A 253 19.38 -13.85 12.27
CA LEU A 253 18.06 -13.71 12.89
C LEU A 253 17.67 -14.96 13.67
N GLN A 254 17.83 -16.14 13.07
CA GLN A 254 17.49 -17.43 13.70
C GLN A 254 18.38 -17.81 14.88
N GLN A 255 19.51 -17.12 15.08
CA GLN A 255 20.38 -17.28 16.25
C GLN A 255 20.11 -16.26 17.36
N ILE A 256 19.33 -15.20 17.09
CA ILE A 256 19.00 -14.20 18.09
C ILE A 256 17.93 -14.78 19.03
N SER A 257 18.27 -14.90 20.31
CA SER A 257 17.26 -14.97 21.36
C SER A 257 16.65 -13.58 21.48
N THR A 258 15.59 -13.31 20.73
CA THR A 258 14.80 -12.09 20.94
C THR A 258 14.20 -12.19 22.33
N ASN A 259 14.36 -11.14 23.13
CA ASN A 259 13.79 -11.08 24.49
C ASN A 259 12.76 -9.95 24.59
N PHE A 260 12.39 -9.31 23.48
CA PHE A 260 11.61 -8.07 23.49
C PHE A 260 10.83 -7.87 22.19
N MET A 261 9.57 -7.42 22.35
CA MET A 261 8.69 -6.99 21.27
C MET A 261 8.26 -5.55 21.56
N PRO A 262 8.95 -4.53 20.99
CA PRO A 262 8.72 -3.12 21.31
C PRO A 262 7.27 -2.66 21.14
N HIS A 263 6.54 -3.20 20.16
CA HIS A 263 5.14 -2.87 19.91
C HIS A 263 4.17 -3.46 20.95
N VAL A 264 4.59 -4.48 21.71
CA VAL A 264 3.78 -5.11 22.78
C VAL A 264 4.06 -4.45 24.13
N SER A 265 5.30 -4.56 24.61
CA SER A 265 5.77 -3.87 25.82
C SER A 265 7.29 -3.95 25.97
N LYS A 266 7.86 -3.01 26.73
CA LYS A 266 9.32 -2.94 26.98
C LYS A 266 9.90 -4.10 27.81
N ASN A 267 9.09 -4.99 28.38
CA ASN A 267 9.52 -5.97 29.40
C ASN A 267 9.08 -7.42 29.14
N VAL A 268 8.68 -7.80 27.92
CA VAL A 268 8.25 -9.19 27.64
C VAL A 268 9.45 -10.09 27.37
N SER A 269 10.00 -10.75 28.40
CA SER A 269 11.04 -11.78 28.22
C SER A 269 10.48 -12.99 27.48
N MET A 270 11.05 -13.32 26.33
CA MET A 270 10.60 -14.42 25.48
C MET A 270 11.31 -15.74 25.76
N PHE A 271 10.62 -16.83 25.40
CA PHE A 271 11.26 -18.01 24.82
C PHE A 271 11.44 -17.72 23.33
N SER A 272 12.67 -17.85 22.81
CA SER A 272 13.11 -17.54 21.42
C SER A 272 11.99 -17.50 20.36
N GLN A 273 11.66 -16.32 19.82
CA GLN A 273 10.82 -16.23 18.61
C GLN A 273 11.56 -16.93 17.47
N SER A 274 10.88 -17.80 16.74
CA SER A 274 11.40 -18.28 15.46
C SER A 274 11.23 -17.19 14.40
N PHE A 275 12.32 -16.79 13.75
CA PHE A 275 12.26 -16.03 12.50
C PHE A 275 12.02 -17.01 11.36
N GLU A 276 10.74 -17.21 11.04
CA GLU A 276 10.30 -18.08 9.95
C GLU A 276 10.40 -17.35 8.61
N THR A 277 10.70 -18.09 7.56
CA THR A 277 10.66 -17.58 6.19
C THR A 277 9.27 -17.71 5.61
N LEU A 278 8.94 -16.88 4.63
CA LEU A 278 7.69 -17.01 3.88
C LEU A 278 7.57 -18.40 3.22
N GLU A 279 8.67 -18.96 2.72
CA GLU A 279 8.70 -20.32 2.18
C GLU A 279 8.30 -21.36 3.24
N GLN A 280 8.82 -21.25 4.46
CA GLN A 280 8.45 -22.16 5.56
C GLN A 280 6.97 -22.02 5.90
N VAL A 281 6.46 -20.80 6.04
CA VAL A 281 5.03 -20.59 6.31
C VAL A 281 4.15 -21.18 5.22
N LEU A 282 4.50 -20.97 3.95
CA LEU A 282 3.75 -21.52 2.84
C LEU A 282 3.70 -23.06 2.86
N ASN A 283 4.80 -23.71 3.24
CA ASN A 283 4.89 -25.18 3.28
C ASN A 283 4.30 -25.82 4.56
N TYR A 284 4.33 -25.14 5.70
CA TYR A 284 4.04 -25.75 7.01
C TYR A 284 2.78 -25.24 7.71
N THR A 285 2.16 -24.17 7.20
CA THR A 285 0.79 -23.78 7.61
C THR A 285 -0.23 -24.68 6.90
N ASP A 286 -1.36 -24.95 7.55
CA ASP A 286 -2.49 -25.72 7.01
C ASP A 286 -2.79 -25.32 5.54
N PRO A 287 -2.79 -26.26 4.58
CA PRO A 287 -3.06 -25.97 3.17
C PRO A 287 -4.43 -25.36 2.91
N ASN A 288 -5.43 -25.63 3.76
CA ASN A 288 -6.78 -25.10 3.60
C ASN A 288 -6.96 -23.70 4.22
N CYS A 289 -5.97 -23.22 4.96
CA CYS A 289 -6.04 -21.89 5.56
C CYS A 289 -5.55 -20.85 4.56
N GLY A 290 -6.38 -19.83 4.32
CA GLY A 290 -5.99 -18.69 3.50
C GLY A 290 -4.89 -17.85 4.17
N ILE A 291 -4.20 -17.01 3.39
CA ILE A 291 -3.15 -16.12 3.93
C ILE A 291 -3.33 -14.70 3.39
N ASP A 292 -3.48 -13.74 4.28
CA ASP A 292 -3.24 -12.31 4.05
C ASP A 292 -1.75 -12.02 4.30
N VAL A 293 -1.04 -11.62 3.25
CA VAL A 293 0.40 -11.35 3.25
C VAL A 293 0.60 -9.84 3.27
N GLU A 294 0.83 -9.25 4.45
CA GLU A 294 1.22 -7.85 4.59
C GLU A 294 2.68 -7.67 4.20
N ILE A 295 2.94 -7.08 3.02
CA ILE A 295 4.28 -6.69 2.61
C ILE A 295 4.62 -5.34 3.24
N LYS A 296 5.55 -5.33 4.20
CA LYS A 296 5.98 -4.12 4.88
C LYS A 296 7.13 -3.44 4.17
N TYR A 297 7.12 -2.12 4.09
CA TYR A 297 8.25 -1.31 3.68
C TYR A 297 8.19 0.07 4.37
N PRO A 298 9.31 0.64 4.82
CA PRO A 298 9.28 1.86 5.64
C PRO A 298 8.65 3.04 4.90
N SER A 299 7.61 3.63 5.51
CA SER A 299 6.98 4.85 4.99
C SER A 299 7.56 6.10 5.64
N GLN A 300 7.47 7.23 4.95
CA GLN A 300 7.84 8.53 5.52
C GLN A 300 6.70 9.06 6.39
N LYS A 301 7.01 9.32 7.66
CA LYS A 301 6.10 9.88 8.65
C LYS A 301 5.88 11.37 8.39
N LYS A 302 4.81 11.94 8.95
CA LYS A 302 4.47 13.37 8.85
C LYS A 302 5.61 14.32 9.26
N ASN A 303 6.51 13.89 10.15
CA ASN A 303 7.70 14.67 10.56
C ASN A 303 8.89 14.51 9.60
N LEU A 304 8.67 13.97 8.39
CA LEU A 304 9.66 13.72 7.33
C LEU A 304 10.71 12.64 7.66
N GLN A 305 10.63 12.01 8.83
CA GLN A 305 11.46 10.86 9.19
C GLN A 305 10.83 9.57 8.67
N TYR A 306 11.65 8.60 8.29
CA TYR A 306 11.14 7.28 7.91
C TYR A 306 10.83 6.42 9.14
N GLU A 307 9.98 5.41 8.96
CA GLU A 307 9.72 4.38 9.97
C GLU A 307 10.96 3.59 10.36
N SER A 308 11.82 3.34 9.37
CA SER A 308 13.13 2.72 9.48
C SER A 308 13.98 3.17 8.30
N GLU A 309 15.26 2.85 8.33
CA GLU A 309 16.14 3.06 7.18
C GLU A 309 15.60 2.32 5.95
N LEU A 310 15.66 2.99 4.79
CA LEU A 310 15.30 2.38 3.52
C LEU A 310 16.26 1.24 3.18
N GLY A 311 15.74 0.21 2.52
CA GLY A 311 16.46 -1.01 2.23
C GLY A 311 16.66 -1.24 0.74
N VAL A 312 16.33 -2.46 0.32
CA VAL A 312 16.38 -2.93 -1.06
C VAL A 312 15.48 -2.07 -1.95
N GLU A 313 15.91 -1.84 -3.20
CA GLU A 313 15.14 -1.13 -4.21
C GLU A 313 13.76 -1.78 -4.41
N LEU A 314 12.69 -0.98 -4.61
CA LEU A 314 11.31 -1.46 -4.51
C LEU A 314 10.96 -2.56 -5.54
N ASN A 315 11.49 -2.52 -6.76
CA ASN A 315 11.25 -3.58 -7.74
C ASN A 315 11.88 -4.88 -7.28
N GLU A 316 13.17 -4.86 -6.92
CA GLU A 316 13.82 -6.04 -6.36
C GLU A 316 13.08 -6.55 -5.11
N TYR A 317 12.62 -5.65 -4.24
CA TYR A 317 11.91 -5.99 -3.02
C TYR A 317 10.62 -6.78 -3.29
N VAL A 318 9.76 -6.23 -4.15
CA VAL A 318 8.49 -6.87 -4.54
C VAL A 318 8.76 -8.18 -5.29
N ASP A 319 9.74 -8.19 -6.19
CA ASP A 319 10.04 -9.35 -7.03
C ASP A 319 10.50 -10.54 -6.20
N ARG A 320 11.31 -10.31 -5.16
CA ARG A 320 11.74 -11.38 -4.25
C ARG A 320 10.57 -12.04 -3.54
N ILE A 321 9.61 -11.25 -3.06
CA ILE A 321 8.45 -11.76 -2.32
C ILE A 321 7.48 -12.47 -3.27
N LEU A 322 7.13 -11.85 -4.40
CA LEU A 322 6.23 -12.44 -5.39
C LEU A 322 6.77 -13.77 -5.93
N ASN A 323 8.08 -13.88 -6.18
CA ASN A 323 8.69 -15.12 -6.64
C ASN A 323 8.51 -16.28 -5.64
N ILE A 324 8.58 -16.01 -4.33
CA ILE A 324 8.29 -17.02 -3.31
C ILE A 324 6.79 -17.37 -3.31
N LEU A 325 5.91 -16.38 -3.39
CA LEU A 325 4.45 -16.61 -3.46
C LEU A 325 4.03 -17.42 -4.69
N PHE A 326 4.64 -17.21 -5.86
CA PHE A 326 4.31 -17.99 -7.05
C PHE A 326 4.86 -19.41 -6.98
N LYS A 327 6.07 -19.57 -6.45
CA LYS A 327 6.73 -20.86 -6.37
C LYS A 327 6.09 -21.80 -5.35
N TYR A 328 5.65 -21.27 -4.20
CA TYR A 328 5.19 -22.08 -3.06
C TYR A 328 3.71 -21.85 -2.69
N GLY A 329 3.03 -20.86 -3.27
CA GLY A 329 1.64 -20.54 -2.94
C GLY A 329 0.59 -21.51 -3.49
N GLY A 330 0.91 -22.26 -4.56
CA GLY A 330 -0.02 -23.21 -5.18
C GLY A 330 -1.37 -22.55 -5.53
N GLU A 331 -2.47 -23.23 -5.16
CA GLU A 331 -3.84 -22.72 -5.30
C GLU A 331 -4.42 -22.21 -3.97
N ARG A 332 -3.56 -21.95 -2.97
CA ARG A 332 -4.02 -21.46 -1.66
C ARG A 332 -4.68 -20.08 -1.85
N PRO A 333 -5.85 -19.83 -1.23
CA PRO A 333 -6.45 -18.50 -1.20
C PRO A 333 -5.51 -17.51 -0.52
N MET A 334 -5.02 -16.53 -1.27
CA MET A 334 -4.11 -15.52 -0.73
C MET A 334 -4.52 -14.12 -1.15
N PHE A 335 -4.29 -13.20 -0.23
CA PHE A 335 -4.53 -11.78 -0.35
C PHE A 335 -3.24 -11.05 -0.01
N ILE A 336 -2.83 -10.05 -0.80
CA ILE A 336 -1.60 -9.31 -0.56
C ILE A 336 -1.96 -7.90 -0.12
N THR A 337 -1.47 -7.48 1.02
CA THR A 337 -1.75 -6.16 1.59
C THR A 337 -0.48 -5.35 1.82
N SER A 338 -0.61 -4.03 1.87
CA SER A 338 0.48 -3.15 2.32
C SER A 338 -0.07 -1.78 2.73
N PHE A 339 0.54 -1.16 3.74
CA PHE A 339 0.37 0.28 4.03
C PHE A 339 1.12 1.16 3.03
N HIS A 340 2.09 0.61 2.29
CA HIS A 340 2.89 1.35 1.32
C HIS A 340 2.18 1.36 -0.04
N ALA A 341 1.55 2.49 -0.39
CA ALA A 341 0.73 2.58 -1.59
C ALA A 341 1.51 2.36 -2.91
N ASP A 342 2.82 2.65 -2.94
CA ASP A 342 3.64 2.33 -4.12
C ASP A 342 3.83 0.82 -4.27
N LEU A 343 3.95 0.09 -3.16
CA LEU A 343 4.01 -1.37 -3.22
C LEU A 343 2.69 -1.94 -3.72
N CYS A 344 1.55 -1.43 -3.25
CA CYS A 344 0.24 -1.86 -3.77
C CYS A 344 0.14 -1.67 -5.28
N SER A 345 0.61 -0.53 -5.79
CA SER A 345 0.65 -0.24 -7.24
C SER A 345 1.56 -1.23 -7.98
N MET A 346 2.75 -1.50 -7.43
CA MET A 346 3.72 -2.43 -8.01
C MET A 346 3.21 -3.86 -8.04
N ILE A 347 2.72 -4.37 -6.91
CA ILE A 347 2.16 -5.71 -6.79
C ILE A 347 1.01 -5.88 -7.77
N ARG A 348 0.10 -4.89 -7.85
CA ARG A 348 -1.05 -4.95 -8.75
C ARG A 348 -0.65 -4.99 -10.23
N LEU A 349 0.46 -4.35 -10.60
CA LEU A 349 0.98 -4.29 -11.96
C LEU A 349 2.11 -5.29 -12.24
N LYS A 350 2.41 -6.18 -11.30
CA LYS A 350 3.38 -7.28 -11.47
C LYS A 350 2.72 -8.66 -11.49
N GLN A 351 1.42 -8.78 -11.18
CA GLN A 351 0.70 -10.05 -11.19
C GLN A 351 -0.82 -9.90 -11.28
N ASN A 352 -1.49 -11.01 -11.60
CA ASN A 352 -2.96 -11.15 -11.66
C ASN A 352 -3.50 -12.41 -10.94
N LYS A 353 -2.67 -13.09 -10.14
CA LYS A 353 -3.01 -14.36 -9.45
C LYS A 353 -3.67 -14.13 -8.08
N TYR A 354 -3.20 -13.14 -7.34
CA TYR A 354 -3.64 -12.82 -5.98
C TYR A 354 -4.24 -11.42 -5.93
N HIS A 355 -5.31 -11.27 -5.16
CA HIS A 355 -5.92 -9.95 -4.93
C HIS A 355 -4.99 -9.05 -4.12
N VAL A 356 -5.06 -7.74 -4.41
CA VAL A 356 -4.30 -6.72 -3.69
C VAL A 356 -5.25 -5.87 -2.85
N GLY A 357 -4.85 -5.58 -1.62
CA GLY A 357 -5.53 -4.69 -0.69
C GLY A 357 -4.66 -3.52 -0.25
N PHE A 358 -5.24 -2.34 -0.15
CA PHE A 358 -4.55 -1.19 0.42
C PHE A 358 -4.89 -1.01 1.90
N LEU A 359 -3.92 -1.26 2.78
CA LEU A 359 -4.07 -1.00 4.21
C LEU A 359 -4.07 0.51 4.47
N THR A 360 -5.06 0.98 5.22
CA THR A 360 -5.18 2.41 5.51
C THR A 360 -5.49 2.68 6.98
N SER A 361 -4.77 3.65 7.53
CA SER A 361 -5.04 4.20 8.85
C SER A 361 -6.19 5.22 8.82
N ALA A 362 -6.49 5.78 7.63
CA ALA A 362 -7.34 6.94 7.41
C ALA A 362 -6.99 8.12 8.34
N LYS A 363 -5.69 8.37 8.50
CA LYS A 363 -5.11 9.39 9.40
C LYS A 363 -3.88 10.03 8.78
N HIS A 364 -3.64 11.28 9.12
CA HIS A 364 -2.42 12.01 8.74
C HIS A 364 -1.22 11.66 9.64
N TRP A 365 -0.76 10.41 9.61
CA TRP A 365 0.47 9.98 10.30
C TRP A 365 1.69 9.89 9.36
N SER A 366 1.46 9.61 8.07
CA SER A 366 2.47 9.59 7.01
C SER A 366 2.42 10.87 6.16
N THR A 367 3.34 11.01 5.20
CA THR A 367 3.29 12.06 4.16
C THR A 367 2.45 11.66 2.95
N ASP A 368 2.00 10.40 2.87
CA ASP A 368 1.30 9.88 1.70
C ASP A 368 -0.20 10.23 1.74
N PRO A 369 -0.70 11.09 0.83
CA PRO A 369 -2.10 11.53 0.86
C PRO A 369 -3.10 10.43 0.56
N ARG A 370 -2.67 9.29 0.01
CA ARG A 370 -3.53 8.13 -0.26
C ARG A 370 -4.03 7.49 1.04
N ASP A 371 -3.30 7.65 2.15
CA ASP A 371 -3.67 7.10 3.46
C ASP A 371 -4.42 8.09 4.37
N PHE A 372 -4.71 9.31 3.90
CA PHE A 372 -5.26 10.36 4.77
C PHE A 372 -6.72 10.16 5.18
N SER A 373 -7.52 9.49 4.35
CA SER A 373 -8.94 9.21 4.64
C SER A 373 -9.44 7.98 3.88
N ILE A 374 -10.63 7.51 4.25
CA ILE A 374 -11.32 6.42 3.53
C ILE A 374 -11.57 6.82 2.07
N GLU A 375 -11.96 8.07 1.81
CA GLU A 375 -12.18 8.58 0.46
C GLU A 375 -10.90 8.56 -0.38
N SER A 376 -9.77 9.01 0.18
CA SER A 376 -8.46 8.95 -0.50
C SER A 376 -8.06 7.50 -0.82
N ALA A 377 -8.24 6.59 0.14
CA ALA A 377 -7.91 5.18 -0.03
C ALA A 377 -8.78 4.52 -1.11
N VAL A 378 -10.08 4.82 -1.13
CA VAL A 378 -11.02 4.35 -2.15
C VAL A 378 -10.66 4.91 -3.53
N ALA A 379 -10.37 6.21 -3.64
CA ALA A 379 -9.97 6.82 -4.91
C ALA A 379 -8.68 6.18 -5.45
N PHE A 380 -7.70 5.96 -4.57
CA PHE A 380 -6.47 5.25 -4.91
C PHE A 380 -6.76 3.82 -5.39
N ALA A 381 -7.56 3.06 -4.63
CA ALA A 381 -7.89 1.68 -4.96
C ALA A 381 -8.58 1.57 -6.33
N GLN A 382 -9.55 2.44 -6.63
CA GLN A 382 -10.21 2.48 -7.93
C GLN A 382 -9.22 2.86 -9.06
N SER A 383 -8.36 3.85 -8.84
CA SER A 383 -7.39 4.32 -9.85
C SER A 383 -6.36 3.26 -10.27
N MET A 384 -6.04 2.33 -9.35
CA MET A 384 -5.08 1.26 -9.56
C MET A 384 -5.74 -0.10 -9.75
N MET A 385 -7.06 -0.18 -9.80
CA MET A 385 -7.81 -1.45 -9.90
C MET A 385 -7.46 -2.43 -8.75
N ILE A 386 -7.22 -1.90 -7.56
CA ILE A 386 -7.02 -2.67 -6.33
C ILE A 386 -8.38 -3.18 -5.85
N LYS A 387 -8.44 -4.45 -5.44
CA LYS A 387 -9.70 -5.16 -5.13
C LYS A 387 -10.38 -4.61 -3.87
N ALA A 388 -9.60 -4.27 -2.85
CA ALA A 388 -10.12 -3.90 -1.54
C ALA A 388 -9.32 -2.78 -0.86
N ILE A 389 -10.00 -2.06 0.02
CA ILE A 389 -9.32 -1.26 1.06
C ILE A 389 -9.38 -2.02 2.38
N VAL A 390 -8.34 -1.83 3.19
CA VAL A 390 -8.18 -2.51 4.48
C VAL A 390 -8.02 -1.49 5.61
N PRO A 391 -9.07 -0.70 5.93
CA PRO A 391 -8.96 0.34 6.94
C PRO A 391 -8.93 -0.21 8.36
N VAL A 392 -8.27 0.54 9.25
CA VAL A 392 -8.50 0.38 10.68
C VAL A 392 -9.98 0.63 10.99
N VAL A 393 -10.54 -0.14 11.93
CA VAL A 393 -11.98 -0.15 12.21
C VAL A 393 -12.52 1.18 12.76
N ASP A 394 -11.67 1.99 13.41
CA ASP A 394 -12.07 3.19 14.14
C ASP A 394 -12.87 4.21 13.30
N PRO A 395 -12.39 4.70 12.14
CA PRO A 395 -13.15 5.56 11.24
C PRO A 395 -14.50 4.99 10.80
N ILE A 396 -14.60 3.66 10.66
CA ILE A 396 -15.84 3.00 10.26
C ILE A 396 -16.84 3.10 11.42
N LEU A 397 -16.42 2.72 12.63
CA LEU A 397 -17.30 2.72 13.81
C LEU A 397 -17.80 4.11 14.20
N THR A 398 -17.01 5.17 13.99
CA THR A 398 -17.41 6.54 14.28
C THR A 398 -18.32 7.15 13.21
N SER A 399 -18.46 6.50 12.04
CA SER A 399 -19.29 6.95 10.93
C SER A 399 -20.75 6.49 11.00
N LYS A 400 -21.21 6.03 12.18
CA LYS A 400 -22.60 5.60 12.38
C LYS A 400 -23.58 6.72 12.08
N THR A 401 -24.54 6.43 11.21
CA THR A 401 -25.64 7.33 10.91
C THR A 401 -26.70 7.24 12.01
N THR A 402 -27.28 8.39 12.39
CA THR A 402 -28.28 8.47 13.47
C THR A 402 -29.64 7.91 13.08
N THR A 403 -29.91 7.73 11.79
CA THR A 403 -31.24 7.41 11.27
C THR A 403 -31.51 5.91 11.17
N ASN A 404 -30.52 5.08 10.80
CA ASN A 404 -30.78 3.67 10.46
C ASN A 404 -29.80 2.66 11.08
N GLY A 405 -28.89 3.09 11.96
CA GLY A 405 -27.85 2.21 12.52
C GLY A 405 -26.76 1.77 11.53
N ARG A 406 -26.88 2.16 10.25
CA ARG A 406 -25.91 1.89 9.19
C ARG A 406 -24.65 2.75 9.33
N TYR A 407 -23.56 2.24 8.76
CA TYR A 407 -22.27 2.90 8.72
C TYR A 407 -22.06 3.60 7.38
N LYS A 408 -21.89 4.93 7.40
CA LYS A 408 -21.69 5.75 6.19
C LYS A 408 -20.58 5.17 5.30
N TYR A 409 -19.45 4.77 5.89
CA TYR A 409 -18.30 4.30 5.11
C TYR A 409 -18.45 2.88 4.58
N ILE A 410 -19.25 2.02 5.21
CA ILE A 410 -19.54 0.71 4.62
C ILE A 410 -20.33 0.93 3.33
N ASP A 411 -21.42 1.70 3.38
CA ASP A 411 -22.24 2.00 2.20
C ASP A 411 -21.42 2.69 1.10
N TYR A 412 -20.57 3.66 1.47
CA TYR A 412 -19.70 4.39 0.55
C TYR A 412 -18.75 3.47 -0.24
N VAL A 413 -18.13 2.49 0.43
CA VAL A 413 -17.18 1.56 -0.18
C VAL A 413 -17.92 0.53 -1.04
N LYS A 414 -19.01 -0.05 -0.53
CA LYS A 414 -19.77 -1.09 -1.24
C LYS A 414 -20.44 -0.56 -2.51
N GLN A 415 -20.95 0.67 -2.51
CA GLN A 415 -21.48 1.34 -3.72
C GLN A 415 -20.43 1.48 -4.84
N ARG A 416 -19.13 1.45 -4.49
CA ARG A 416 -18.01 1.55 -5.43
C ARG A 416 -17.43 0.19 -5.84
N LYS A 417 -18.10 -0.91 -5.46
CA LYS A 417 -17.72 -2.29 -5.79
C LYS A 417 -16.32 -2.68 -5.33
N LEU A 418 -15.86 -2.11 -4.21
CA LEU A 418 -14.62 -2.50 -3.54
C LEU A 418 -14.92 -3.47 -2.40
N GLY A 419 -13.98 -4.38 -2.14
CA GLY A 419 -13.93 -5.14 -0.90
C GLY A 419 -13.64 -4.22 0.28
N LEU A 420 -14.31 -4.45 1.40
CA LEU A 420 -14.07 -3.76 2.66
C LEU A 420 -13.62 -4.76 3.72
N TYR A 421 -12.33 -4.74 4.03
CA TYR A 421 -11.73 -5.62 5.02
C TYR A 421 -11.28 -4.79 6.22
N LEU A 422 -11.61 -5.17 7.45
CA LEU A 422 -11.32 -4.32 8.62
C LEU A 422 -10.35 -5.00 9.58
N TRP A 423 -9.46 -4.20 10.16
CA TRP A 423 -8.57 -4.64 11.23
C TRP A 423 -8.62 -3.69 12.44
N GLY A 424 -8.14 -4.16 13.59
CA GLY A 424 -7.82 -3.31 14.74
C GLY A 424 -8.55 -3.67 16.04
N ASN A 425 -8.09 -3.03 17.13
CA ASN A 425 -8.34 -3.45 18.51
C ASN A 425 -9.80 -3.38 18.98
N LYS A 426 -10.69 -2.71 18.24
CA LYS A 426 -12.13 -2.66 18.59
C LYS A 426 -12.92 -3.85 18.04
N ILE A 427 -12.33 -4.68 17.18
CA ILE A 427 -12.94 -5.92 16.66
C ILE A 427 -12.57 -7.08 17.60
N ASN A 428 -12.90 -6.95 18.88
CA ASN A 428 -12.52 -7.92 19.91
C ASN A 428 -13.73 -8.51 20.67
N SER A 429 -14.94 -8.32 20.14
CA SER A 429 -16.16 -8.94 20.68
C SER A 429 -17.03 -9.49 19.55
N HIS A 430 -17.67 -10.63 19.84
CA HIS A 430 -18.58 -11.29 18.91
C HIS A 430 -19.70 -10.35 18.41
N GLN A 431 -20.29 -9.54 19.29
CA GLN A 431 -21.37 -8.62 18.91
C GLN A 431 -20.93 -7.57 17.88
N ILE A 432 -19.71 -7.05 17.99
CA ILE A 432 -19.17 -6.06 17.05
C ILE A 432 -18.87 -6.76 15.72
N VAL A 433 -18.25 -7.94 15.77
CA VAL A 433 -17.92 -8.76 14.59
C VAL A 433 -19.17 -9.07 13.77
N MET A 434 -20.18 -9.67 14.39
CA MET A 434 -21.43 -10.03 13.69
C MET A 434 -22.12 -8.79 13.11
N ASN A 435 -22.21 -7.71 13.90
CA ASN A 435 -22.83 -6.48 13.42
C ASN A 435 -22.09 -5.85 12.22
N LEU A 436 -20.75 -5.97 12.14
CA LEU A 436 -20.00 -5.49 10.98
C LEU A 436 -20.23 -6.37 9.75
N LEU A 437 -20.22 -7.70 9.91
CA LEU A 437 -20.52 -8.65 8.84
C LEU A 437 -21.95 -8.47 8.29
N ASP A 438 -22.94 -8.36 9.17
CA ASP A 438 -24.35 -8.14 8.81
C ASP A 438 -24.57 -6.82 8.05
N ASN A 439 -23.69 -5.83 8.25
CA ASN A 439 -23.74 -4.56 7.53
C ASN A 439 -22.96 -4.58 6.20
N GLY A 440 -22.31 -5.70 5.85
CA GLY A 440 -21.65 -5.89 4.55
C GLY A 440 -20.13 -5.65 4.55
N VAL A 441 -19.48 -5.74 5.72
CA VAL A 441 -18.02 -5.92 5.77
C VAL A 441 -17.69 -7.33 5.27
N ASP A 442 -16.69 -7.42 4.39
CA ASP A 442 -16.39 -8.67 3.68
C ASP A 442 -15.41 -9.57 4.46
N LEU A 443 -14.44 -8.97 5.16
CA LEU A 443 -13.42 -9.70 5.94
C LEU A 443 -13.07 -8.92 7.21
N LEU A 444 -12.87 -9.63 8.32
CA LEU A 444 -12.44 -9.07 9.60
C LEU A 444 -11.14 -9.74 10.06
N ILE A 445 -10.13 -8.93 10.37
CA ILE A 445 -8.81 -9.35 10.87
C ILE A 445 -8.70 -8.95 12.35
N PHE A 446 -8.51 -9.91 13.25
CA PHE A 446 -8.55 -9.66 14.69
C PHE A 446 -7.64 -10.59 15.51
N ASP A 447 -7.27 -10.13 16.71
CA ASP A 447 -6.38 -10.87 17.61
C ASP A 447 -7.07 -12.09 18.24
N ARG A 448 -8.32 -11.95 18.70
CA ARG A 448 -8.99 -12.95 19.56
C ARG A 448 -9.71 -14.05 18.77
N THR A 449 -8.98 -14.73 17.88
CA THR A 449 -9.47 -15.83 17.01
C THR A 449 -10.28 -16.88 17.76
N TYR A 450 -9.69 -17.49 18.79
CA TYR A 450 -10.35 -18.53 19.58
C TYR A 450 -11.74 -18.13 20.10
N TYR A 451 -11.85 -16.96 20.72
CA TYR A 451 -13.10 -16.50 21.34
C TYR A 451 -14.15 -16.09 20.33
N ILE A 452 -13.74 -15.45 19.24
CA ILE A 452 -14.67 -14.92 18.24
C ILE A 452 -15.16 -16.05 17.33
N CYS A 453 -14.25 -16.87 16.80
CA CYS A 453 -14.60 -17.92 15.85
C CYS A 453 -15.45 -19.02 16.51
N GLN A 454 -15.12 -19.48 17.73
CA GLN A 454 -15.95 -20.50 18.39
C GLN A 454 -17.40 -20.05 18.58
N VAL A 455 -17.62 -18.77 18.90
CA VAL A 455 -18.98 -18.23 19.08
C VAL A 455 -19.68 -18.06 17.74
N CYS A 456 -18.98 -17.57 16.70
CA CYS A 456 -19.55 -17.44 15.35
C CYS A 456 -19.99 -18.80 14.76
N PHE A 457 -19.20 -19.86 14.94
CA PHE A 457 -19.55 -21.20 14.42
C PHE A 457 -20.60 -21.95 15.25
N LEU A 458 -20.80 -21.60 16.53
CA LEU A 458 -21.86 -22.19 17.36
C LEU A 458 -23.27 -21.72 16.96
N PHE A 459 -23.41 -20.60 16.27
CA PHE A 459 -24.70 -20.04 15.83
C PHE A 459 -24.95 -20.14 14.31
N ALA A 460 -23.99 -20.68 13.54
CA ALA A 460 -24.13 -20.92 12.10
C ALA A 460 -24.60 -22.34 11.74
N LYS A 461 -24.87 -23.18 12.74
CA LYS A 461 -25.61 -24.45 12.64
C LYS A 461 -26.98 -24.27 13.29
#